data_AF-A0A2X2BDA3-F1
#
_entry.id   AF-A0A2X2BDA3-F1
#
_cell.length_a   1.000
_cell.length_b   1.000
_cell.length_c   1.000
_cell.angle_alpha   90.00
_cell.angle_beta   90.00
_cell.angle_gamma   90.00
#
_symmetry.space_group_name_H-M   'P 1'
#
loop_
_entity.id
_entity.type
_entity.pdbx_description
1 polymer ?
#
loop_
_entity_poly.entity_id
_entity_poly.type
_entity_poly.pdbx_seq_one_letter_code
_entity_poly.pdbx_strand_id
1 'polypeptide(L)'
;MKTVLIIKGLRQKYEAHHDVRYTNKAIQAAVDLSVKYITDRHLPDKAIDVIDEAGAKTRLIAPSKRKKTINVSDIESVVAKIARIPEKNGF
;
A
#
# COMPACT_ATOMS: atom_id res chain seq x y z
N MET A 1 -2.06 -7.82 -14.35
CA MET A 1 -2.75 -6.65 -14.94
C MET A 1 -4.17 -6.42 -14.37
N LYS A 2 -5.05 -7.42 -14.28
CA LYS A 2 -6.45 -7.26 -13.79
C LYS A 2 -6.56 -6.60 -12.40
N THR A 3 -5.74 -7.00 -11.43
CA THR A 3 -5.77 -6.46 -10.06
C THR A 3 -5.47 -4.97 -9.97
N VAL A 4 -4.52 -4.47 -10.78
CA VAL A 4 -4.16 -3.04 -10.79
C VAL A 4 -5.37 -2.20 -11.20
N LEU A 5 -6.19 -2.68 -12.15
CA LEU A 5 -7.41 -1.99 -12.57
C LEU A 5 -8.48 -1.99 -11.48
N ILE A 6 -8.62 -3.11 -10.76
CA ILE A 6 -9.55 -3.20 -9.61
C ILE A 6 -9.18 -2.17 -8.55
N ILE A 7 -7.90 -2.12 -8.15
CA ILE A 7 -7.43 -1.16 -7.14
C ILE A 7 -7.58 0.27 -7.65
N LYS A 8 -7.28 0.55 -8.92
CA LYS A 8 -7.53 1.86 -9.53
C LYS A 8 -9.01 2.26 -9.50
N GLY A 9 -9.93 1.32 -9.70
CA GLY A 9 -11.37 1.57 -9.57
C GLY A 9 -11.80 1.89 -8.14
N LEU A 10 -11.13 1.31 -7.13
CA LEU A 10 -11.39 1.57 -5.71
C LEU A 10 -10.60 2.77 -5.16
N ARG A 11 -9.63 3.29 -5.92
CA ARG A 11 -8.67 4.30 -5.49
C ARG A 11 -9.34 5.51 -4.83
N GLN A 12 -10.32 6.12 -5.49
CA GLN A 12 -10.98 7.34 -4.99
C GLN A 12 -11.62 7.12 -3.61
N LYS A 13 -12.16 5.92 -3.37
CA LYS A 13 -12.76 5.56 -2.07
C LYS A 13 -11.70 5.49 -0.98
N TYR A 14 -10.57 4.85 -1.23
CA TYR A 14 -9.46 4.78 -0.28
C TYR A 14 -8.79 6.14 -0.05
N GLU A 15 -8.60 6.92 -1.11
CA GLU A 15 -8.06 8.29 -1.02
C GLU A 15 -8.92 9.18 -0.12
N ALA A 16 -10.24 9.16 -0.32
CA ALA A 16 -11.18 9.90 0.51
C ALA A 16 -11.24 9.37 1.95
N HIS A 17 -11.28 8.05 2.12
CA HIS A 17 -11.33 7.43 3.43
C HIS A 17 -10.09 7.75 4.28
N HIS A 18 -8.91 7.77 3.66
CA HIS A 18 -7.64 7.99 4.36
C HIS A 18 -7.16 9.44 4.36
N ASP A 19 -7.73 10.32 3.53
CA ASP A 19 -7.27 11.71 3.30
C ASP A 19 -5.84 11.76 2.71
N VAL A 20 -5.60 10.91 1.71
CA VAL A 20 -4.31 10.75 1.00
C VAL A 20 -4.54 10.59 -0.50
N ARG A 21 -3.46 10.64 -1.29
CA ARG A 21 -3.43 10.28 -2.71
C ARG A 21 -2.45 9.16 -2.96
N TYR A 22 -2.82 8.15 -3.74
CA TYR A 22 -1.91 7.07 -4.12
C TYR A 22 -1.27 7.36 -5.48
N THR A 23 0.04 7.25 -5.59
CA THR A 23 0.67 7.32 -6.92
C THR A 23 0.36 6.07 -7.73
N ASN A 24 0.32 6.18 -9.06
CA ASN A 24 0.16 5.00 -9.92
C ASN A 24 1.26 3.95 -9.69
N LYS A 25 2.49 4.43 -9.40
CA LYS A 25 3.62 3.56 -9.04
C LYS A 25 3.39 2.84 -7.71
N ALA A 26 2.81 3.51 -6.71
CA ALA A 26 2.45 2.86 -5.45
C ALA A 26 1.41 1.75 -5.64
N ILE A 27 0.37 1.99 -6.43
CA ILE A 27 -0.64 0.96 -6.74
C ILE A 27 -0.01 -0.25 -7.44
N GLN A 28 0.89 0.01 -8.40
CA GLN A 28 1.60 -1.06 -9.10
C GLN A 28 2.49 -1.85 -8.13
N ALA A 29 3.29 -1.15 -7.32
CA ALA A 29 4.16 -1.76 -6.32
C ALA A 29 3.37 -2.61 -5.30
N ALA A 30 2.17 -2.16 -4.87
CA ALA A 30 1.35 -2.91 -3.94
C ALA A 30 0.94 -4.28 -4.50
N VAL A 31 0.63 -4.35 -5.80
CA VAL A 31 0.33 -5.61 -6.47
C VAL A 31 1.59 -6.46 -6.61
N ASP A 32 2.68 -5.90 -7.12
CA ASP A 32 3.88 -6.66 -7.46
C ASP A 32 4.59 -7.21 -6.19
N LEU A 33 4.73 -6.37 -5.16
CA LEU A 33 5.38 -6.75 -3.91
C LEU A 33 4.50 -7.70 -3.08
N SER A 34 3.17 -7.52 -3.07
CA SER A 34 2.29 -8.49 -2.39
C SER A 34 2.32 -9.86 -3.05
N VAL A 35 2.47 -9.95 -4.38
CA VAL A 35 2.68 -11.23 -5.07
C VAL A 35 4.00 -11.86 -4.65
N LYS A 36 5.08 -11.07 -4.62
CA LYS A 36 6.43 -11.55 -4.37
C LYS A 36 6.66 -11.98 -2.92
N TYR A 37 6.07 -11.29 -1.94
CA TYR A 37 6.44 -11.44 -0.52
C TYR A 37 5.30 -11.87 0.39
N ILE A 38 4.03 -11.71 -0.01
CA ILE A 38 2.86 -12.14 0.77
C ILE A 38 2.26 -13.37 0.07
N THR A 39 2.90 -14.52 0.28
CA THR A 39 2.63 -15.76 -0.48
C THR A 39 1.48 -16.59 0.07
N ASP A 40 1.07 -16.37 1.32
CA ASP A 40 -0.03 -17.05 2.02
C ASP A 40 -1.41 -16.47 1.68
N ARG A 41 -1.47 -15.41 0.87
CA ARG A 41 -2.71 -14.73 0.46
C ARG A 41 -2.83 -14.59 -1.05
N HIS A 42 -4.07 -14.36 -1.51
CA HIS A 42 -4.42 -14.25 -2.92
C HIS A 42 -4.74 -12.81 -3.34
N LEU A 43 -4.55 -12.51 -4.62
CA LEU A 43 -5.04 -11.27 -5.22
C LEU A 43 -6.56 -11.37 -5.50
N PRO A 44 -7.31 -10.26 -5.46
CA PRO A 44 -6.84 -8.88 -5.24
C PRO A 44 -6.65 -8.51 -3.75
N ASP A 45 -7.17 -9.31 -2.83
CA ASP A 45 -7.35 -8.95 -1.42
C ASP A 45 -6.04 -8.52 -0.74
N LYS A 46 -4.95 -9.30 -0.89
CA LYS A 46 -3.66 -8.92 -0.29
C LYS A 46 -3.09 -7.58 -0.76
N ALA A 47 -3.37 -7.20 -2.00
CA ALA A 47 -2.91 -5.91 -2.53
C ALA A 47 -3.83 -4.76 -2.07
N ILE A 48 -5.11 -5.05 -1.82
CA ILE A 48 -6.04 -4.11 -1.20
C ILE A 48 -5.62 -3.85 0.26
N ASP A 49 -5.29 -4.89 1.02
CA ASP A 49 -4.81 -4.78 2.40
C ASP A 49 -3.58 -3.86 2.50
N VAL A 50 -2.61 -4.04 1.59
CA VAL A 50 -1.40 -3.21 1.52
C VAL A 50 -1.75 -1.73 1.26
N ILE A 51 -2.71 -1.45 0.37
CA ILE A 51 -3.14 -0.08 0.05
C ILE A 51 -3.87 0.56 1.23
N ASP A 52 -4.75 -0.20 1.89
CA ASP A 52 -5.50 0.27 3.04
C ASP A 52 -4.57 0.58 4.22
N GLU A 53 -3.66 -0.33 4.55
CA GLU A 53 -2.71 -0.16 5.64
C GLU A 53 -1.73 1.00 5.37
N ALA A 54 -1.30 1.20 4.13
CA ALA A 54 -0.48 2.35 3.75
C ALA A 54 -1.21 3.69 3.95
N GLY A 55 -2.51 3.74 3.63
CA GLY A 55 -3.35 4.90 3.89
C GLY A 55 -3.54 5.14 5.39
N ALA A 56 -3.90 4.09 6.13
CA ALA A 56 -4.15 4.14 7.57
C ALA A 56 -2.93 4.60 8.36
N LYS A 57 -1.71 4.20 7.96
CA LYS A 57 -0.46 4.59 8.62
C LYS A 57 -0.27 6.11 8.68
N THR A 58 -0.80 6.86 7.73
CA THR A 58 -0.72 8.34 7.77
C THR A 58 -1.51 8.95 8.91
N ARG A 59 -2.59 8.30 9.36
CA ARG A 59 -3.45 8.79 10.45
C ARG A 59 -2.81 8.68 11.82
N LEU A 60 -1.87 7.74 11.97
CA LEU A 60 -1.06 7.55 13.18
C LEU A 60 -0.06 8.69 13.41
N ILE A 61 0.21 9.50 12.38
CA ILE A 61 1.13 10.64 12.45
C ILE A 61 0.33 11.90 12.81
N ALA A 62 0.94 12.79 13.60
CA ALA A 62 0.38 14.09 13.94
C ALA A 62 -0.05 14.87 12.67
N PRO A 63 -1.21 15.57 12.67
CA PRO A 63 -1.76 16.22 11.48
C PRO A 63 -0.77 17.06 10.68
N SER A 64 0.10 17.82 11.36
CA SER A 64 1.12 18.70 10.75
C SER A 64 2.24 17.95 10.01
N LYS A 65 2.42 16.65 10.27
CA LYS A 65 3.45 15.81 9.66
C LYS A 65 2.88 14.73 8.73
N ARG A 66 1.56 14.71 8.50
CA ARG A 66 0.93 13.70 7.66
C ARG A 66 1.35 13.88 6.21
N LYS A 67 1.90 12.82 5.62
CA LYS A 67 2.07 12.76 4.16
C LYS A 67 0.69 12.71 3.50
N LYS A 68 0.50 13.55 2.47
CA LYS A 68 -0.71 13.55 1.65
C LYS A 68 -0.62 12.64 0.43
N THR A 69 0.56 12.12 0.12
CA THR A 69 0.81 11.27 -1.04
C THR A 69 1.53 10.00 -0.61
N ILE A 70 0.96 8.85 -0.96
CA ILE A 70 1.54 7.51 -0.78
C ILE A 70 2.37 7.14 -2.01
N ASN A 71 3.66 6.90 -1.81
CA ASN A 71 4.61 6.53 -2.85
C ASN A 71 5.04 5.05 -2.72
N VAL A 72 6.00 4.63 -3.52
CA VAL A 72 6.49 3.24 -3.53
C VAL A 72 7.16 2.85 -2.21
N SER A 73 7.93 3.73 -1.57
CA SER A 73 8.62 3.39 -0.32
C SER A 73 7.69 3.24 0.87
N ASP A 74 6.54 3.95 0.85
CA ASP A 74 5.48 3.72 1.83
C ASP A 74 4.88 2.31 1.67
N ILE A 75 4.72 1.83 0.44
CA ILE A 75 4.23 0.47 0.13
C ILE A 75 5.23 -0.60 0.53
N GLU A 76 6.51 -0.41 0.20
CA GLU A 76 7.60 -1.30 0.62
C GLU A 76 7.60 -1.48 2.13
N SER A 77 7.48 -0.37 2.88
CA SER A 77 7.41 -0.41 4.34
C SER A 77 6.24 -1.24 4.87
N VAL A 78 5.07 -1.16 4.23
CA VAL A 78 3.88 -1.93 4.63
C VAL A 78 4.05 -3.41 4.27
N VAL A 79 4.55 -3.71 3.07
CA VAL A 79 4.78 -5.10 2.65
C VAL A 79 5.83 -5.77 3.54
N ALA A 80 6.93 -5.08 3.87
CA ALA A 80 7.93 -5.60 4.82
C ALA A 80 7.29 -5.97 6.16
N LYS A 81 6.42 -5.09 6.69
CA LYS A 81 5.70 -5.36 7.94
C LYS A 81 4.79 -6.58 7.83
N ILE A 82 3.97 -6.68 6.78
CA ILE A 82 3.03 -7.80 6.59
C ILE A 82 3.79 -9.12 6.38
N ALA A 83 4.82 -9.11 5.55
CA ALA A 83 5.66 -10.27 5.24
C ALA A 83 6.69 -10.58 6.35
N ARG A 84 6.71 -9.80 7.45
CA ARG A 84 7.65 -9.94 8.57
C ARG A 84 9.12 -9.91 8.15
N ILE A 85 9.44 -9.10 7.14
CA ILE A 85 10.80 -8.86 6.65
C ILE A 85 11.46 -7.78 7.52
N PRO A 86 12.63 -8.04 8.13
CA PRO A 86 13.35 -7.03 8.91
C PRO A 86 13.77 -5.84 8.03
N GLU A 87 13.49 -4.61 8.48
CA GLU A 87 13.77 -3.36 7.73
C GLU A 87 15.26 -3.17 7.35
N LYS A 88 16.19 -3.86 8.02
CA LYS A 88 17.63 -3.77 7.78
C LYS A 88 18.13 -4.46 6.50
N ASN A 89 17.32 -5.29 5.85
CA ASN A 89 17.72 -6.06 4.66
C ASN A 89 16.86 -5.70 3.42
N GLY A 90 16.56 -4.40 3.25
CA GLY A 90 15.53 -3.86 2.35
C GLY A 90 15.49 -4.39 0.90
N PHE A 91 14.32 -4.19 0.28
CA PHE A 91 13.95 -4.55 -1.09
C PHE A 91 14.90 -4.05 -2.18
#